data_AF-A0A8J7EYP7-F1
#
_entry.id   AF-A0A8J7EYP7-F1
#
_cell.length_a   1.000
_cell.length_b   1.000
_cell.length_c   1.000
_cell.angle_alpha   90.00
_cell.angle_beta   90.00
_cell.angle_gamma   90.00
#
_symmetry.space_group_name_H-M   'P 1'
#
loop_
_entity.id
_entity.type
_entity.pdbx_description
1 polymer ?
#
loop_
_entity_poly.entity_id
_entity_poly.type
_entity_poly.pdbx_seq_one_letter_code
_entity_poly.pdbx_strand_id
1 'polypeptide(L)' 'MADNNKDQRGFASMDEEKQREIASKGGKAAHEKGNAHEFSSEEAREAGKKGGEVTSQDKEHMSEIGRKGGQNSH' A
#
# COMPACT_ATOMS: atom_id res chain seq x y z
N MET A 1 8.79 41.70 -5.91
CA MET A 1 8.90 40.47 -6.72
C MET A 1 8.76 39.30 -5.76
N ALA A 2 7.79 38.41 -5.95
CA ALA A 2 7.60 37.24 -5.09
C ALA A 2 8.43 36.07 -5.65
N ASP A 3 9.32 35.54 -4.83
CA ASP A 3 10.26 34.47 -5.15
C ASP A 3 9.54 33.16 -5.51
N ASN A 4 9.58 32.82 -6.80
CA ASN A 4 9.05 31.58 -7.38
C ASN A 4 9.99 30.38 -7.12
N ASN A 5 10.50 30.23 -5.90
CA ASN A 5 11.12 28.98 -5.52
C ASN A 5 9.99 28.06 -5.03
N LYS A 6 9.39 27.31 -5.96
CA LYS A 6 8.59 26.13 -5.60
C LYS A 6 9.57 25.12 -5.04
N ASP A 7 9.91 25.38 -3.78
CA ASP A 7 10.86 24.61 -3.02
C ASP A 7 10.43 23.14 -3.13
N GLN A 8 11.32 22.34 -3.72
CA GLN A 8 11.29 20.88 -3.77
C GLN A 8 11.35 20.33 -2.33
N ARG A 9 10.28 20.57 -1.56
CA ARG A 9 10.16 20.23 -0.15
C ARG A 9 9.14 19.13 0.02
N GLY A 10 9.48 18.18 0.88
CA GLY A 10 8.62 17.08 1.25
C GLY A 10 9.03 15.76 0.62
N PHE A 11 8.29 14.72 0.95
CA PHE A 11 8.59 13.33 0.61
C PHE A 11 8.69 13.07 -0.90
N ALA A 12 7.85 13.75 -1.69
CA ALA A 12 7.80 13.60 -3.14
C ALA A 12 8.94 14.29 -3.89
N SER A 13 9.74 15.11 -3.19
CA SER A 13 10.90 15.80 -3.75
C SER A 13 12.23 15.14 -3.36
N MET A 14 12.19 14.04 -2.61
CA MET A 14 13.37 13.26 -2.23
C MET A 14 13.77 12.29 -3.35
N ASP A 15 15.03 11.87 -3.36
CA ASP A 15 15.47 10.74 -4.17
C ASP A 15 14.65 9.47 -3.87
N GLU A 16 14.31 8.70 -4.90
CA GLU A 16 13.43 7.52 -4.79
C GLU A 16 13.96 6.49 -3.78
N GLU A 17 15.28 6.28 -3.75
CA GLU A 17 15.92 5.36 -2.81
C GLU A 17 15.68 5.80 -1.36
N LYS A 18 15.87 7.09 -1.10
CA LYS A 18 15.66 7.70 0.21
C LYS A 18 14.19 7.66 0.61
N GLN A 19 13.28 7.94 -0.33
CA GLN A 19 11.84 7.85 -0.10
C GLN A 19 11.43 6.41 0.27
N ARG A 20 11.94 5.41 -0.46
CA ARG A 20 11.70 3.99 -0.22
C ARG A 20 12.24 3.55 1.14
N GLU A 21 13.43 4.01 1.50
CA GLU A 21 14.03 3.70 2.79
C GLU A 21 13.20 4.27 3.95
N ILE A 22 12.76 5.52 3.85
CA ILE A 22 11.95 6.14 4.91
C ILE A 22 10.57 5.48 4.98
N ALA A 23 9.92 5.16 3.85
CA ALA A 23 8.66 4.43 3.84
C ALA A 23 8.80 3.04 4.49
N SER A 24 9.89 2.32 4.17
CA SER A 24 10.21 1.02 4.77
C SER A 24 10.41 1.10 6.28
N LYS A 25 11.18 2.09 6.75
CA LYS A 25 11.39 2.35 8.18
C LYS A 25 10.09 2.73 8.89
N GLY A 26 9.23 3.54 8.27
CA GLY A 26 7.93 3.92 8.81
C GLY A 26 7.00 2.72 9.01
N GLY A 27 6.93 1.83 8.02
CA GLY A 27 6.15 0.58 8.11
C GLY A 27 6.66 -0.34 9.23
N LYS A 28 7.98 -0.55 9.31
CA LYS A 28 8.59 -1.36 10.37
C LYS A 28 8.35 -0.77 11.76
N ALA A 29 8.51 0.54 11.91
CA ALA A 29 8.30 1.23 13.18
C ALA A 29 6.82 1.20 13.62
N ALA A 30 5.87 1.27 12.68
CA ALA A 30 4.45 1.13 12.99
C ALA A 30 4.10 -0.28 13.51
N HIS A 31 4.71 -1.31 12.93
CA HIS A 31 4.60 -2.69 13.41
C HIS A 31 5.26 -2.87 14.78
N GLU A 32 6.49 -2.39 14.96
CA GLU A 32 7.25 -2.56 16.21
C GLU A 32 6.61 -1.83 17.40
N LYS A 33 6.02 -0.65 17.18
CA LYS A 33 5.40 0.16 18.26
C LYS A 33 4.05 -0.37 18.75
N GLY A 34 3.53 -1.47 18.20
CA GLY A 34 2.25 -2.06 18.63
C GLY A 34 1.02 -1.16 18.40
N ASN A 35 1.19 -0.09 17.61
CA ASN A 35 0.08 0.78 17.18
C ASN A 35 -0.54 0.27 15.86
N ALA A 36 0.13 -0.70 15.21
CA ALA A 36 -0.47 -1.54 14.21
C ALA A 36 -1.28 -2.63 14.94
N HIS A 37 -2.53 -2.80 14.55
CA HIS A 37 -3.34 -3.93 14.96
C HIS A 37 -2.56 -5.24 14.69
N GLU A 38 -2.31 -6.03 15.74
CA GLU A 38 -1.74 -7.37 15.57
C GLU A 38 -2.82 -8.24 14.92
N PHE A 39 -2.72 -8.38 13.59
CA PHE A 39 -3.54 -9.33 12.86
C PHE A 39 -3.21 -10.73 13.38
N SER A 40 -4.09 -11.27 14.22
CA SER A 40 -4.00 -12.67 14.61
C SER A 40 -4.19 -13.53 13.35
N SER A 41 -3.64 -14.75 13.37
CA SER A 41 -3.86 -15.72 12.30
C SER A 41 -5.35 -15.99 12.04
N GLU A 42 -6.17 -15.86 13.09
CA GLU A 42 -7.62 -16.01 13.01
C GLU A 42 -8.27 -14.83 12.29
N GLU A 43 -7.85 -13.61 12.59
CA GLU A 43 -8.37 -12.42 11.92
C GLU A 43 -7.95 -12.33 10.46
N ALA A 44 -6.69 -12.69 10.15
CA ALA A 44 -6.23 -12.81 8.77
C ALA A 44 -7.06 -13.83 7.98
N ARG A 45 -7.46 -14.93 8.64
CA ARG A 45 -8.30 -15.98 8.05
C ARG A 45 -9.73 -15.51 7.81
N GLU A 46 -10.34 -14.83 8.77
CA GLU A 46 -11.69 -14.25 8.64
C GLU A 46 -11.73 -13.16 7.56
N ALA A 47 -10.74 -12.27 7.53
CA ALA A 47 -10.60 -11.25 6.50
C ALA A 47 -10.40 -11.88 5.11
N GLY A 48 -9.57 -12.92 5.00
CA GLY A 48 -9.38 -13.68 3.77
C GLY A 48 -10.65 -14.39 3.30
N LYS A 49 -11.41 -14.99 4.23
CA LYS A 49 -12.70 -15.64 3.94
C LYS A 49 -13.71 -14.61 3.41
N LYS A 50 -13.87 -13.49 4.09
CA LYS A 50 -14.79 -12.41 3.70
C LYS A 50 -14.42 -11.80 2.34
N GLY A 51 -13.13 -11.55 2.12
CA GLY A 51 -12.63 -11.08 0.82
C GLY A 51 -12.88 -12.09 -0.31
N GLY A 52 -12.70 -13.38 -0.02
CA GLY A 52 -13.00 -14.47 -0.94
C GLY A 52 -14.49 -14.57 -1.29
N GLU A 53 -15.39 -14.41 -0.31
CA GLU A 53 -16.84 -14.38 -0.54
C GLU A 53 -17.26 -13.24 -1.48
N VAL A 54 -16.73 -12.03 -1.26
CA VAL A 54 -16.99 -10.87 -2.13
C VAL A 54 -16.43 -11.11 -3.53
N THR A 55 -15.20 -11.63 -3.63
CA THR A 55 -14.56 -11.92 -4.92
C THR A 55 -15.31 -13.00 -5.71
N SER A 56 -15.89 -13.98 -5.01
CA SER A 56 -16.64 -15.07 -5.64
C SER A 56 -17.93 -14.58 -6.31
N GLN A 57 -18.56 -13.52 -5.77
CA GLN A 57 -19.77 -12.94 -6.35
C GLN A 57 -19.50 -12.24 -7.68
N ASP A 58 -18.33 -11.63 -7.86
CA ASP A 58 -17.93 -10.86 -9.04
C ASP A 58 -16.63 -11.36 -9.67
N LYS A 59 -16.52 -12.69 -9.79
CA LYS A 59 -15.28 -13.38 -10.22
C LYS A 59 -14.75 -12.90 -11.58
N GLU A 60 -15.64 -12.68 -12.55
CA GLU A 60 -15.27 -12.21 -13.89
C GLU A 60 -14.67 -10.80 -13.85
N HIS A 61 -15.29 -9.89 -13.11
CA HIS A 61 -14.83 -8.52 -12.95
C HIS A 61 -13.49 -8.45 -12.22
N MET A 62 -13.35 -9.19 -11.12
CA MET A 62 -12.09 -9.29 -10.37
C MET A 62 -10.96 -9.89 -11.21
N SER A 63 -11.26 -10.86 -12.06
CA SER A 63 -10.29 -11.46 -13.00
C SER A 63 -9.82 -10.43 -14.04
N GLU A 64 -10.71 -9.57 -14.52
CA GLU A 64 -10.37 -8.48 -15.44
C GLU A 64 -9.47 -7.43 -14.78
N ILE A 65 -9.77 -7.03 -13.53
CA ILE A 65 -8.93 -6.12 -12.74
C ILE A 65 -7.53 -6.71 -12.54
N GLY A 66 -7.44 -7.98 -12.14
CA GLY A 66 -6.17 -8.68 -11.96
C GLY A 66 -5.34 -8.74 -13.24
N ARG A 67 -5.98 -9.02 -14.39
CA ARG A 67 -5.32 -9.03 -15.70
C ARG A 67 -4.78 -7.64 -16.08
N LYS A 68 -5.59 -6.58 -15.91
CA LYS A 68 -5.15 -5.19 -16.18
C LYS A 68 -4.00 -4.77 -15.26
N GLY A 69 -4.08 -5.14 -13.98
CA GLY A 69 -3.02 -4.87 -13.01
C GLY A 69 -1.69 -5.52 -13.39
N GLY A 70 -1.70 -6.80 -13.77
CA GLY A 70 -0.48 -7.51 -14.19
C GLY A 70 0.14 -6.99 -15.49
N GLN A 71 -0.69 -6.47 -16.40
CA GLN A 71 -0.22 -5.88 -17.66
C GLN A 71 0.45 -4.50 -17.47
N ASN A 72 0.09 -3.76 -16.42
CA ASN A 72 0.69 -2.45 -16.10
C ASN A 72 1.93 -2.54 -15.18
N SER A 73 2.30 -3.73 -14.73
CA SER A 73 3.48 -3.96 -13.88
C SER A 73 4.78 -4.14 -14.69
N HIS A 74 4.76 -3.82 -15.99
CA HIS A 74 5.90 -3.92 -16.90
C HIS A 74 6.44 -2.54 -17.28
#